data_AF-A0AAV5I5F1-F1
#
_entry.id   AF-A0AAV5I5F1-F1
#
_cell.length_a   1.000
_cell.length_b   1.000
_cell.length_c   1.000
_cell.angle_alpha   90.00
_cell.angle_beta   90.00
_cell.angle_gamma   90.00
#
_symmetry.space_group_name_H-M   'P 1'
#
loop_
_entity.id
_entity.type
_entity.pdbx_description
1 polymer ?
#
loop_
_entity_poly.entity_id
_entity_poly.type
_entity_poly.pdbx_seq_one_letter_code
_entity_poly.pdbx_strand_id
1 'polypeptide(L)'
;MEVRPPTPTMVVSELLTKNNYKTWRVQMKCYLSSKGLWDIVSGEEQPAPGSSGEWTRKNDAALHAIQISCGTKAFREIDTTSSAKDAWEMLMKSGERWGERLSKNGYTALHAAISTGQQGIVDSLIEEISPEQLEIRDKKKRTALALAAYHGKTETARRLIGKNRRLLRMKDSEGNIPLLAACQGGHVEMTHFLWDELMKDYGQANSEEKNGLMNDAAFFLQASIKSKMFGKSCQI
;
A
#
# COMPACT_ATOMS: atom_id res chain seq x y z
N MET A 1 2.07 10.79 48.56
CA MET A 1 1.35 10.42 47.33
C MET A 1 2.03 11.14 46.18
N GLU A 2 2.92 10.47 45.46
CA GLU A 2 3.55 11.06 44.28
C GLU A 2 2.51 11.12 43.16
N VAL A 3 2.08 12.34 42.83
CA VAL A 3 1.25 12.61 41.67
C VAL A 3 2.13 12.34 40.46
N ARG A 4 1.93 11.19 39.80
CA ARG A 4 2.53 10.90 38.50
C ARG A 4 2.23 12.09 37.58
N PRO A 5 3.23 12.69 36.91
CA PRO A 5 2.96 13.74 35.94
C PRO A 5 2.01 13.18 34.87
N PRO A 6 1.03 13.97 34.40
CA PRO A 6 0.12 13.53 33.36
C PRO A 6 0.95 13.03 32.17
N THR A 7 0.72 11.79 31.75
CA THR A 7 1.31 11.25 30.53
C THR A 7 1.00 12.22 29.39
N PRO A 8 1.99 12.62 28.56
CA PRO A 8 1.73 13.50 27.43
C PRO A 8 0.58 12.93 26.62
N THR A 9 -0.49 13.70 26.44
CA THR A 9 -1.66 13.26 25.69
C THR A 9 -1.23 13.12 24.23
N MET A 10 -0.72 11.95 23.86
CA MET A 10 -0.30 11.68 22.50
C MET A 10 -1.53 11.79 21.60
N VAL A 11 -1.55 12.80 20.74
CA VAL A 11 -2.62 13.08 19.77
C VAL A 11 -2.89 11.86 18.88
N VAL A 12 -1.85 11.09 18.58
CA VAL A 12 -1.85 9.80 17.86
C VAL A 12 -0.79 8.89 18.47
N SER A 13 -1.01 7.58 18.38
CA SER A 13 -0.08 6.57 18.92
C SER A 13 1.30 6.57 18.26
N GLU A 14 1.37 7.00 17.00
CA GLU A 14 2.58 7.16 16.20
C GLU A 14 2.46 8.38 15.30
N LEU A 15 3.59 9.02 14.97
CA LEU A 15 3.63 10.07 13.94
C LEU A 15 3.20 9.48 12.58
N LEU A 16 2.58 10.29 11.74
CA LEU A 16 2.24 9.93 10.37
C LEU A 16 3.52 9.54 9.65
N THR A 17 3.50 8.32 9.16
CA THR A 17 4.47 7.78 8.24
C THR A 17 3.71 7.24 7.04
N LYS A 18 4.44 7.03 5.94
CA LYS A 18 3.91 6.38 4.73
C LYS A 18 3.25 5.02 5.00
N ASN A 19 3.62 4.32 6.07
CA ASN A 19 3.15 2.98 6.38
C ASN A 19 1.94 2.94 7.33
N ASN A 20 1.63 4.03 8.04
CA ASN A 20 0.54 4.05 9.01
C ASN A 20 -0.58 5.04 8.65
N TYR A 21 -0.57 5.63 7.44
CA TYR A 21 -1.53 6.66 7.01
C TYR A 21 -3.00 6.32 7.29
N LYS A 22 -3.46 5.09 7.03
CA LYS A 22 -4.85 4.68 7.34
C LYS A 22 -5.14 4.70 8.84
N THR A 23 -4.25 4.11 9.63
CA THR A 23 -4.37 4.06 11.10
C THR A 23 -4.30 5.46 11.69
N TRP A 24 -3.33 6.26 11.25
CA TRP A 24 -3.16 7.65 11.64
C TRP A 24 -4.40 8.49 11.29
N ARG A 25 -4.94 8.36 10.07
CA ARG A 25 -6.14 9.09 9.63
C ARG A 25 -7.33 8.80 10.55
N VAL A 26 -7.58 7.53 10.87
CA VAL A 26 -8.68 7.14 11.76
C VAL A 26 -8.46 7.68 13.16
N GLN A 27 -7.25 7.49 13.72
CA GLN A 27 -6.92 7.98 15.06
C GLN A 27 -7.02 9.50 15.16
N MET A 28 -6.50 10.24 14.17
CA MET A 28 -6.57 11.70 14.12
C MET A 28 -8.01 12.18 14.00
N LYS A 29 -8.83 11.56 13.15
CA LYS A 29 -10.26 11.87 13.06
C LYS A 29 -10.95 11.66 14.40
N CYS A 30 -10.75 10.50 15.05
CA CYS A 30 -11.32 10.22 16.36
C CYS A 30 -10.88 11.24 17.41
N TYR A 31 -9.60 11.61 17.43
CA TYR A 31 -9.06 12.64 18.32
C TYR A 31 -9.76 13.98 18.11
N LEU A 32 -9.78 14.49 16.87
CA LEU A 32 -10.40 15.77 16.54
C LEU A 32 -11.89 15.79 16.83
N SER A 33 -12.61 14.70 16.54
CA SER A 33 -14.03 14.56 16.88
C SER A 33 -14.24 14.62 18.40
N SER A 34 -13.40 13.94 19.20
CA SER A 34 -13.49 13.97 20.67
C SER A 34 -13.25 15.36 21.28
N LYS A 35 -12.56 16.23 20.54
CA LYS A 35 -12.25 17.62 20.93
C LYS A 35 -13.24 18.64 20.34
N GLY A 36 -14.24 18.20 19.58
CA GLY A 36 -15.16 19.11 18.88
C GLY A 36 -14.48 19.96 17.80
N LEU A 37 -13.37 19.47 17.24
CA LEU A 37 -12.58 20.16 16.23
C LEU A 37 -12.79 19.62 14.81
N TRP A 38 -13.43 18.45 14.68
CA TRP A 38 -13.59 17.77 13.40
C TRP A 38 -14.44 18.56 12.40
N ASP A 39 -15.48 19.24 12.87
CA ASP A 39 -16.44 19.94 11.99
C ASP A 39 -15.78 21.10 11.23
N ILE A 40 -14.70 21.68 11.79
CA ILE A 40 -13.86 22.66 11.09
C ILE A 40 -13.00 22.01 10.02
N VAL A 41 -12.43 20.85 10.33
CA VAL A 41 -11.56 20.09 9.40
C VAL A 41 -12.37 19.46 8.26
N SER A 42 -13.60 19.00 8.51
CA SER A 42 -14.51 18.54 7.46
C SER A 42 -15.13 19.70 6.67
N GLY A 43 -15.08 20.91 7.21
CA GLY A 43 -15.66 22.12 6.61
C GLY A 43 -17.15 22.31 6.86
N GLU A 44 -17.75 21.53 7.76
CA GLU A 44 -19.14 21.68 8.23
C GLU A 44 -19.31 22.96 9.08
N GLU A 45 -18.29 23.35 9.84
CA GLU A 45 -18.25 24.60 10.62
C GLU A 45 -17.42 25.66 9.88
N GLN A 46 -18.09 26.70 9.39
CA GLN A 46 -17.46 27.84 8.70
C GLN A 46 -17.32 29.05 9.63
N PRO A 47 -16.32 29.92 9.41
CA PRO A 47 -16.16 31.13 10.21
C PRO A 47 -17.38 32.05 10.02
N ALA A 48 -18.11 32.31 11.11
CA ALA A 48 -19.25 33.21 11.08
C ALA A 48 -18.79 34.67 10.89
N PRO A 49 -19.53 35.49 10.12
CA PRO A 49 -19.24 36.92 9.99
C PRO A 49 -19.31 37.60 11.37
N GLY A 50 -18.18 38.13 11.86
CA GLY A 50 -18.11 38.88 13.11
C GLY A 50 -17.89 38.06 14.40
N SER A 51 -17.85 36.73 14.33
CA SER A 51 -17.51 35.84 15.47
C SER A 51 -16.33 34.93 15.12
N SER A 52 -15.25 35.53 14.62
CA SER A 52 -14.07 34.79 14.12
C SER A 52 -13.18 34.24 15.23
N GLY A 53 -13.22 34.80 16.45
CA GLY A 53 -12.26 34.46 17.50
C GLY A 53 -12.33 33.00 17.99
N GLU A 54 -13.53 32.46 18.15
CA GLU A 54 -13.71 31.07 18.61
C GLU A 54 -13.35 30.07 17.51
N TRP A 55 -13.84 30.30 16.29
CA TRP A 55 -13.52 29.47 15.14
C TRP A 55 -12.01 29.44 14.88
N THR A 56 -11.34 30.60 14.90
CA THR A 56 -9.88 30.69 14.69
C THR A 56 -9.12 29.89 15.73
N ARG A 57 -9.50 29.96 17.01
CA ARG A 57 -8.87 29.15 18.06
C ARG A 57 -9.01 27.65 17.82
N LYS A 58 -10.20 27.20 17.40
CA LYS A 58 -10.43 25.79 17.09
C LYS A 58 -9.66 25.36 15.83
N ASN A 59 -9.63 26.19 14.79
CA ASN A 59 -8.83 25.95 13.58
C ASN A 59 -7.34 25.82 13.93
N ASP A 60 -6.79 26.74 14.71
CA ASP A 60 -5.38 26.72 15.11
C ASP A 60 -5.05 25.48 15.95
N ALA A 61 -5.94 25.10 16.86
CA ALA A 61 -5.80 23.88 17.66
C ALA A 61 -5.82 22.61 16.79
N ALA A 62 -6.72 22.54 15.82
CA ALA A 62 -6.81 21.42 14.88
C ALA A 62 -5.58 21.33 13.97
N LEU A 63 -5.16 22.48 13.42
CA LEU A 63 -3.98 22.58 12.57
C LEU A 63 -2.72 22.17 13.33
N HIS A 64 -2.56 22.65 14.57
CA HIS A 64 -1.44 22.29 15.42
C HIS A 64 -1.40 20.79 15.69
N ALA A 65 -2.55 20.17 16.02
CA ALA A 65 -2.66 18.73 16.23
C ALA A 65 -2.24 17.92 14.99
N ILE A 66 -2.64 18.35 13.79
CA ILE A 66 -2.22 17.74 12.52
C ILE A 66 -0.72 17.93 12.30
N GLN A 67 -0.19 19.13 12.50
CA GLN A 67 1.22 19.46 12.28
C GLN A 67 2.16 18.65 13.17
N ILE A 68 1.91 18.56 14.47
CA ILE A 68 2.79 17.83 15.41
C ILE A 68 2.73 16.32 15.21
N SER A 69 1.69 15.83 14.54
CA SER A 69 1.46 14.41 14.33
C SER A 69 1.79 13.95 12.91
N CYS A 70 2.06 14.84 11.95
CA CYS A 70 2.22 14.48 10.54
C CYS A 70 3.67 14.10 10.14
N GLY A 71 4.64 14.25 11.05
CA GLY A 71 6.05 13.95 10.78
C GLY A 71 6.73 14.95 9.81
N THR A 72 8.06 14.92 9.74
CA THR A 72 8.85 16.00 9.11
C THR A 72 8.61 16.17 7.60
N LYS A 73 8.41 15.07 6.85
CA LYS A 73 8.18 15.13 5.39
C LYS A 73 6.81 15.75 5.09
N ALA A 74 5.76 15.26 5.76
CA ALA A 74 4.39 15.73 5.54
C ALA A 74 4.17 17.13 6.12
N PHE A 75 4.88 17.49 7.20
CA PHE A 75 4.87 18.86 7.75
C PHE A 75 5.29 19.90 6.72
N ARG A 76 6.35 19.65 5.93
CA ARG A 76 6.78 20.55 4.85
C ARG A 76 5.75 20.71 3.72
N GLU A 77 4.79 19.80 3.62
CA GLU A 77 3.70 19.92 2.65
C GLU A 77 2.58 20.85 3.15
N ILE A 78 2.50 21.09 4.46
CA ILE A 78 1.41 21.84 5.10
C ILE A 78 1.87 23.05 5.93
N ASP A 79 3.17 23.34 5.98
CA ASP A 79 3.75 24.37 6.85
C ASP A 79 3.34 25.80 6.46
N THR A 80 3.03 26.02 5.19
CA THR A 80 2.52 27.29 4.67
C THR A 80 1.03 27.50 4.88
N THR A 81 0.30 26.48 5.33
CA THR A 81 -1.15 26.48 5.38
C THR A 81 -1.66 27.00 6.71
N SER A 82 -2.61 27.95 6.69
CA SER A 82 -3.27 28.50 7.88
C SER A 82 -4.61 27.83 8.22
N SER A 83 -5.08 26.91 7.37
CA SER A 83 -6.36 26.22 7.49
C SER A 83 -6.14 24.75 7.86
N ALA A 84 -6.72 24.30 8.96
CA ALA A 84 -6.68 22.90 9.36
C ALA A 84 -7.34 21.98 8.33
N LYS A 85 -8.39 22.48 7.66
CA LYS A 85 -9.07 21.81 6.56
C LYS A 85 -8.14 21.62 5.37
N ASP A 86 -7.48 22.68 4.93
CA ASP A 86 -6.61 22.61 3.75
C ASP A 86 -5.40 21.71 4.02
N ALA A 87 -4.82 21.80 5.22
CA ALA A 87 -3.74 20.91 5.65
C ALA A 87 -4.19 19.44 5.65
N TRP A 88 -5.39 19.16 6.17
CA TRP A 88 -5.98 17.83 6.12
C TRP A 88 -6.19 17.36 4.68
N GLU A 89 -6.82 18.16 3.82
CA GLU A 89 -7.07 17.82 2.42
C GLU A 89 -5.78 17.58 1.61
N MET A 90 -4.74 18.39 1.83
CA MET A 90 -3.43 18.21 1.18
C MET A 90 -2.81 16.86 1.58
N LEU A 91 -2.80 16.53 2.87
CA LEU A 91 -2.33 15.23 3.36
C LEU A 91 -3.21 14.08 2.87
N MET A 92 -4.53 14.28 2.77
CA MET A 92 -5.42 13.25 2.25
C MET A 92 -5.11 12.96 0.79
N LYS A 93 -4.93 14.02 -0.01
CA LYS A 93 -4.60 13.95 -1.42
C LYS A 93 -3.24 13.30 -1.65
N SER A 94 -2.22 13.62 -0.87
CA SER A 94 -0.89 13.00 -1.02
C SER A 94 -0.89 11.52 -0.60
N GLY A 95 -1.66 11.15 0.44
CA GLY A 95 -1.82 9.76 0.88
C GLY A 95 -2.66 8.90 -0.08
N GLU A 96 -3.69 9.47 -0.72
CA GLU A 96 -4.60 8.75 -1.62
C GLU A 96 -4.04 8.58 -3.05
N ARG A 97 -3.18 9.49 -3.52
CA ARG A 97 -2.64 9.54 -4.90
C ARG A 97 -1.94 8.27 -5.39
N TRP A 98 -1.39 7.44 -4.49
CA TRP A 98 -0.66 6.23 -4.88
C TRP A 98 -1.53 4.97 -5.00
N GLY A 99 -2.70 4.97 -4.37
CA GLY A 99 -3.65 3.86 -4.41
C GLY A 99 -4.77 4.01 -5.44
N GLU A 100 -4.85 5.15 -6.12
CA GLU A 100 -5.91 5.43 -7.08
C GLU A 100 -5.83 4.51 -8.32
N ARG A 101 -7.01 4.12 -8.80
CA ARG A 101 -7.16 3.38 -10.06
C ARG A 101 -7.23 4.38 -11.21
N LEU A 102 -6.13 4.50 -11.95
CA LEU A 102 -5.90 5.47 -13.01
C LEU A 102 -6.43 5.02 -14.39
N SER A 103 -7.01 3.82 -14.51
CA SER A 103 -7.42 3.24 -15.79
C SER A 103 -8.73 2.48 -15.69
N LYS A 104 -9.44 2.38 -16.83
CA LYS A 104 -10.60 1.49 -17.00
C LYS A 104 -10.28 0.02 -16.67
N ASN A 105 -9.00 -0.38 -16.65
CA ASN A 105 -8.57 -1.72 -16.25
C ASN A 105 -8.28 -1.85 -14.74
N GLY A 106 -8.51 -0.78 -13.96
CA GLY A 106 -8.28 -0.75 -12.52
C GLY A 106 -6.80 -0.66 -12.14
N TYR A 107 -5.93 -0.23 -13.06
CA TYR A 107 -4.49 -0.10 -12.81
C TYR A 107 -4.21 1.08 -11.88
N THR A 108 -3.35 0.88 -10.90
CA THR A 108 -2.69 1.99 -10.19
C THR A 108 -1.50 2.52 -10.99
N ALA A 109 -0.90 3.63 -10.54
CA ALA A 109 0.35 4.16 -11.11
C ALA A 109 1.43 3.07 -11.20
N LEU A 110 1.56 2.25 -10.15
CA LEU A 110 2.53 1.16 -10.09
C LEU A 110 2.24 0.04 -11.11
N HIS A 111 0.96 -0.33 -11.30
CA HIS A 111 0.58 -1.33 -12.32
C HIS A 111 0.95 -0.83 -13.72
N ALA A 112 0.67 0.45 -14.02
CA ALA A 112 1.01 1.04 -15.30
C ALA A 112 2.52 1.13 -15.52
N ALA A 113 3.29 1.55 -14.51
CA ALA A 113 4.75 1.66 -14.60
C ALA A 113 5.42 0.29 -14.84
N ILE A 114 4.96 -0.76 -14.14
CA ILE A 114 5.45 -2.13 -14.35
C ILE A 114 5.10 -2.64 -15.75
N SER A 115 3.85 -2.44 -16.19
CA SER A 115 3.38 -2.89 -17.50
C SER A 115 4.07 -2.18 -18.66
N THR A 116 4.51 -0.94 -18.47
CA THR A 116 5.20 -0.14 -19.49
C THR A 116 6.72 -0.24 -19.40
N GLY A 117 7.26 -0.89 -18.36
CA GLY A 117 8.70 -1.11 -18.18
C GLY A 117 9.47 0.13 -17.72
N GLN A 118 8.80 1.14 -17.15
CA GLN A 118 9.44 2.39 -16.71
C GLN A 118 10.11 2.21 -15.34
N GLN A 119 11.27 1.57 -15.32
CA GLN A 119 11.94 1.14 -14.07
C GLN A 119 12.21 2.30 -13.09
N GLY A 120 12.63 3.47 -13.58
CA GLY A 120 12.86 4.63 -12.70
C GLY A 120 11.60 5.08 -11.95
N ILE A 121 10.44 5.04 -12.62
CA ILE A 121 9.15 5.35 -11.97
C ILE A 121 8.74 4.23 -11.02
N VAL A 122 8.95 2.97 -11.41
CA VAL A 122 8.70 1.81 -10.53
C VAL A 122 9.49 1.98 -9.24
N ASP A 123 10.76 2.40 -9.33
CA ASP A 123 11.61 2.49 -8.17
C ASP A 123 11.20 3.60 -7.19
N SER A 124 10.89 4.79 -7.71
CA SER A 124 10.35 5.89 -6.91
C SER A 124 9.00 5.50 -6.28
N LEU A 125 8.10 4.89 -7.05
CA LEU A 125 6.79 4.47 -6.55
C LEU A 125 6.91 3.41 -5.45
N ILE A 126 7.77 2.41 -5.61
CA ILE A 126 7.97 1.38 -4.57
C ILE A 126 8.54 1.99 -3.29
N GLU A 127 9.35 3.03 -3.36
CA GLU A 127 9.87 3.70 -2.16
C GLU A 127 8.78 4.45 -1.39
N GLU A 128 7.83 5.05 -2.11
CA GLU A 128 6.78 5.91 -1.55
C GLU A 128 5.51 5.14 -1.14
N ILE A 129 5.11 4.10 -1.86
CA ILE A 129 3.86 3.35 -1.66
C ILE A 129 3.83 2.56 -0.35
N SER A 130 2.75 2.59 0.43
CA SER A 130 2.63 1.77 1.66
C SER A 130 2.52 0.26 1.35
N PRO A 131 2.90 -0.65 2.28
CA PRO A 131 2.74 -2.10 2.10
C PRO A 131 1.32 -2.52 1.69
N GLU A 132 0.29 -1.90 2.27
CA GLU A 132 -1.13 -2.20 2.01
C GLU A 132 -1.57 -1.70 0.64
N GLN A 133 -0.98 -0.61 0.16
CA GLN A 133 -1.24 -0.09 -1.19
C GLN A 133 -0.67 -1.00 -2.28
N LEU A 134 0.38 -1.79 -1.97
CA LEU A 134 0.88 -2.83 -2.89
C LEU A 134 -0.11 -3.99 -3.07
N GLU A 135 -1.04 -4.18 -2.12
CA GLU A 135 -2.09 -5.21 -2.19
C GLU A 135 -3.26 -4.80 -3.09
N ILE A 136 -3.27 -3.57 -3.60
CA ILE A 136 -4.32 -3.12 -4.52
C ILE A 136 -4.27 -3.97 -5.79
N ARG A 137 -5.46 -4.39 -6.23
CA ARG A 137 -5.62 -5.30 -7.36
C ARG A 137 -6.20 -4.59 -8.56
N ASP A 138 -5.80 -4.99 -9.76
CA ASP A 138 -6.47 -4.57 -10.99
C ASP A 138 -7.84 -5.26 -11.18
N LYS A 139 -8.51 -5.05 -12.32
CA LYS A 139 -9.79 -5.71 -12.61
C LYS A 139 -9.71 -7.23 -12.75
N LYS A 140 -8.55 -7.77 -13.11
CA LYS A 140 -8.28 -9.22 -13.10
C LYS A 140 -7.84 -9.72 -11.72
N LYS A 141 -8.03 -8.90 -10.68
CA LYS A 141 -7.59 -9.16 -9.31
C LYS A 141 -6.07 -9.38 -9.18
N ARG A 142 -5.26 -8.96 -10.15
CA ARG A 142 -3.78 -9.09 -10.11
C ARG A 142 -3.18 -7.96 -9.29
N THR A 143 -2.17 -8.27 -8.49
CA THR A 143 -1.35 -7.27 -7.79
C THR A 143 -0.20 -6.78 -8.68
N ALA A 144 0.49 -5.73 -8.23
CA ALA A 144 1.73 -5.27 -8.86
C ALA A 144 2.79 -6.39 -8.94
N LEU A 145 2.88 -7.26 -7.93
CA LEU A 145 3.80 -8.40 -7.94
C LEU A 145 3.41 -9.45 -8.99
N ALA A 146 2.11 -9.75 -9.15
CA ALA A 146 1.65 -10.68 -10.19
C ALA A 146 1.95 -10.16 -11.60
N LEU A 147 1.86 -8.85 -11.84
CA LEU A 147 2.29 -8.24 -13.10
C LEU A 147 3.80 -8.32 -13.30
N ALA A 148 4.59 -7.98 -12.26
CA ALA A 148 6.05 -8.05 -12.32
C ALA A 148 6.51 -9.49 -12.61
N ALA A 149 5.86 -10.48 -11.99
CA ALA A 149 6.07 -11.89 -12.22
C ALA A 149 5.78 -12.28 -13.68
N TYR A 150 4.60 -11.95 -14.19
CA TYR A 150 4.18 -12.23 -15.57
C TYR A 150 5.11 -11.62 -16.63
N HIS A 151 5.74 -10.48 -16.33
CA HIS A 151 6.69 -9.80 -17.22
C HIS A 151 8.17 -10.08 -16.90
N GLY A 152 8.47 -10.98 -15.95
CA GLY A 152 9.84 -11.39 -15.62
C GLY A 152 10.70 -10.30 -14.99
N LYS A 153 10.09 -9.31 -14.32
CA LYS A 153 10.79 -8.17 -13.68
C LYS A 153 11.34 -8.55 -12.31
N THR A 154 12.36 -9.40 -12.26
CA THR A 154 12.87 -10.03 -11.03
C THR A 154 13.30 -9.02 -9.96
N GLU A 155 13.98 -7.95 -10.36
CA GLU A 155 14.43 -6.94 -9.38
C GLU A 155 13.26 -6.16 -8.76
N THR A 156 12.27 -5.79 -9.58
CA THR A 156 11.02 -5.20 -9.09
C THR A 156 10.30 -6.15 -8.12
N ALA A 157 10.21 -7.43 -8.45
CA ALA A 157 9.63 -8.44 -7.56
C ALA A 157 10.38 -8.53 -6.22
N ARG A 158 11.70 -8.50 -6.24
CA ARG A 158 12.55 -8.47 -5.03
C ARG A 158 12.21 -7.30 -4.11
N ARG A 159 12.12 -6.08 -4.66
CA ARG A 159 11.79 -4.88 -3.87
C ARG A 159 10.37 -4.94 -3.32
N LEU A 160 9.40 -5.41 -4.12
CA LEU A 160 8.01 -5.57 -3.69
C LEU A 160 7.86 -6.57 -2.53
N ILE A 161 8.49 -7.74 -2.63
CA ILE A 161 8.45 -8.78 -1.59
C ILE A 161 9.15 -8.30 -0.31
N GLY A 162 10.27 -7.59 -0.45
CA GLY A 162 10.97 -7.00 0.69
C GLY A 162 10.11 -5.99 1.47
N LYS A 163 9.17 -5.32 0.79
CA LYS A 163 8.25 -4.37 1.42
C LYS A 163 6.97 -5.02 1.95
N ASN A 164 6.41 -6.00 1.23
CA ASN A 164 5.24 -6.75 1.66
C ASN A 164 5.27 -8.20 1.16
N ARG A 165 5.56 -9.14 2.06
CA ARG A 165 5.61 -10.59 1.75
C ARG A 165 4.24 -11.20 1.46
N ARG A 166 3.14 -10.60 1.95
CA ARG A 166 1.77 -11.13 1.72
C ARG A 166 1.42 -11.24 0.24
N LEU A 167 2.04 -10.40 -0.58
CA LEU A 167 1.86 -10.39 -2.03
C LEU A 167 2.12 -11.76 -2.68
N LEU A 168 3.02 -12.58 -2.12
CA LEU A 168 3.38 -13.91 -2.63
C LEU A 168 2.20 -14.89 -2.68
N ARG A 169 1.17 -14.68 -1.86
CA ARG A 169 0.03 -15.60 -1.69
C ARG A 169 -1.27 -15.06 -2.29
N MET A 170 -1.25 -13.84 -2.81
CA MET A 170 -2.45 -13.20 -3.33
C MET A 170 -2.84 -13.78 -4.68
N LYS A 171 -4.03 -14.37 -4.74
CA LYS A 171 -4.61 -14.96 -5.95
C LYS A 171 -5.28 -13.93 -6.83
N ASP A 172 -5.11 -14.05 -8.14
CA ASP A 172 -5.84 -13.29 -9.15
C ASP A 172 -7.26 -13.85 -9.40
N SER A 173 -7.94 -13.40 -10.47
CA SER A 173 -9.29 -13.85 -10.80
C SER A 173 -9.39 -15.30 -11.24
N GLU A 174 -8.28 -15.89 -11.69
CA GLU A 174 -8.18 -17.29 -12.11
C GLU A 174 -7.66 -18.18 -10.98
N GLY A 175 -7.40 -17.61 -9.80
CA GLY A 175 -6.82 -18.33 -8.67
C GLY A 175 -5.29 -18.39 -8.71
N ASN A 176 -4.64 -17.72 -9.66
CA ASN A 176 -3.20 -17.78 -9.83
C ASN A 176 -2.48 -16.90 -8.80
N ILE A 177 -1.50 -17.46 -8.10
CA ILE A 177 -0.52 -16.71 -7.29
C ILE A 177 0.59 -16.15 -8.21
N PRO A 178 1.41 -15.17 -7.76
CA PRO A 178 2.47 -14.59 -8.60
C PRO A 178 3.44 -15.62 -9.18
N LEU A 179 3.72 -16.72 -8.45
CA LEU A 179 4.52 -17.83 -8.97
C LEU A 179 3.90 -18.39 -10.27
N LEU A 180 2.60 -18.67 -10.28
CA LEU A 180 1.89 -19.18 -11.45
C LEU A 180 1.94 -18.17 -12.62
N ALA A 181 1.82 -16.88 -12.32
CA ALA A 181 1.92 -15.82 -13.32
C ALA A 181 3.30 -15.74 -13.98
N ALA A 182 4.40 -15.90 -13.22
CA ALA A 182 5.76 -15.95 -13.77
C ALA A 182 5.93 -17.08 -14.79
N CYS A 183 5.27 -18.19 -14.53
CA CYS A 183 5.40 -19.38 -15.34
C CYS A 183 4.50 -19.34 -16.58
N GLN A 184 3.31 -18.74 -16.48
CA GLN A 184 2.53 -18.37 -17.65
C GLN A 184 3.31 -17.43 -18.58
N GLY A 185 4.13 -16.54 -18.01
CA GLY A 185 5.06 -15.70 -18.77
C GLY A 185 6.31 -16.43 -19.28
N GLY A 186 6.55 -17.68 -18.88
CA GLY A 186 7.73 -18.46 -19.28
C GLY A 186 9.04 -18.02 -18.62
N HIS A 187 8.99 -17.26 -17.53
CA HIS A 187 10.16 -16.63 -16.91
C HIS A 187 10.82 -17.52 -15.85
N VAL A 188 11.68 -18.45 -16.30
CA VAL A 188 12.33 -19.47 -15.45
C VAL A 188 13.07 -18.88 -14.24
N GLU A 189 13.86 -17.82 -14.43
CA GLU A 189 14.60 -17.19 -13.32
C GLU A 189 13.66 -16.60 -12.26
N MET A 190 12.63 -15.88 -12.69
CA MET A 190 11.59 -15.33 -11.81
C MET A 190 10.85 -16.45 -11.08
N THR A 191 10.53 -17.55 -11.76
CA THR A 191 9.87 -18.73 -11.16
C THR A 191 10.71 -19.30 -10.01
N HIS A 192 12.02 -19.51 -10.23
CA HIS A 192 12.92 -19.99 -9.20
C HIS A 192 13.03 -19.01 -8.03
N PHE A 193 13.17 -17.72 -8.33
CA PHE A 193 13.22 -16.68 -7.30
C PHE A 193 11.95 -16.65 -6.43
N LEU A 194 10.77 -16.68 -7.03
CA LEU A 194 9.50 -16.68 -6.30
C LEU A 194 9.28 -17.97 -5.52
N TRP A 195 9.74 -19.12 -6.05
CA TRP A 195 9.71 -20.39 -5.34
C TRP A 195 10.56 -20.34 -4.06
N ASP A 196 11.79 -19.85 -4.17
CA ASP A 196 12.69 -19.73 -3.03
C ASP A 196 12.12 -18.78 -1.98
N GLU A 197 11.58 -17.63 -2.40
CA GLU A 197 10.92 -16.69 -1.50
C GLU A 197 9.68 -17.28 -0.82
N LEU A 198 8.88 -18.07 -1.54
CA LEU A 198 7.70 -18.73 -0.98
C LEU A 198 8.09 -19.82 0.03
N MET A 199 9.16 -20.56 -0.25
CA MET A 199 9.66 -21.63 0.61
C MET A 199 10.27 -21.13 1.92
N LYS A 200 10.80 -19.90 1.95
CA LYS A 200 11.23 -19.26 3.21
C LYS A 200 10.07 -19.13 4.20
N ASP A 201 8.86 -18.82 3.72
CA ASP A 201 7.66 -18.74 4.58
C ASP A 201 7.10 -20.12 4.91
N TYR A 202 7.38 -21.15 4.10
CA TYR A 202 6.89 -22.51 4.29
C TYR A 202 7.37 -23.12 5.62
N GLY A 203 8.58 -22.79 6.07
CA GLY A 203 9.14 -23.29 7.34
C GLY A 203 8.30 -22.93 8.57
N GLN A 204 7.55 -21.82 8.52
CA GLN A 204 6.77 -21.28 9.64
C GLN A 204 5.25 -21.49 9.52
N ALA A 205 4.78 -22.01 8.38
CA ALA A 205 3.34 -22.19 8.10
C ALA A 205 2.73 -23.43 8.79
N ASN A 206 1.43 -23.40 9.04
CA ASN A 206 0.69 -24.56 9.58
C ASN A 206 0.46 -25.64 8.49
N SER A 207 0.00 -26.83 8.88
CA SER A 207 -0.17 -27.99 7.97
C SER A 207 -1.17 -27.72 6.84
N GLU A 208 -2.23 -26.94 7.07
CA GLU A 208 -3.24 -26.59 6.05
C GLU A 208 -2.69 -25.60 5.03
N GLU A 209 -1.98 -24.57 5.49
CA GLU A 209 -1.32 -23.57 4.64
C GLU A 209 -0.23 -24.22 3.77
N LYS A 210 0.51 -25.18 4.34
CA LYS A 210 1.50 -25.99 3.62
C LYS A 210 0.86 -26.81 2.50
N ASN A 211 -0.26 -27.47 2.78
CA ASN A 211 -0.99 -28.26 1.79
C ASN A 211 -1.61 -27.39 0.69
N GLY A 212 -2.15 -26.22 1.02
CA GLY A 212 -2.67 -25.27 0.03
C GLY A 212 -1.59 -24.77 -0.93
N LEU A 213 -0.43 -24.35 -0.40
CA LEU A 213 0.73 -23.93 -1.19
C LEU A 213 1.27 -25.04 -2.08
N MET A 214 1.42 -26.24 -1.53
CA MET A 214 1.90 -27.39 -2.30
C MET A 214 0.89 -27.84 -3.35
N ASN A 215 -0.42 -27.74 -3.11
CA ASN A 215 -1.42 -28.04 -4.14
C ASN A 215 -1.41 -27.00 -5.26
N ASP A 216 -1.34 -25.70 -4.94
CA ASP A 216 -1.24 -24.63 -5.94
C ASP A 216 0.05 -24.76 -6.77
N ALA A 217 1.17 -25.16 -6.15
CA ALA A 217 2.45 -25.37 -6.82
C ALA A 217 2.64 -26.78 -7.44
N ALA A 218 1.85 -27.77 -7.05
CA ALA A 218 1.82 -29.09 -7.72
C ALA A 218 0.96 -29.03 -8.98
N PHE A 219 -0.15 -28.30 -8.94
CA PHE A 219 -0.92 -27.94 -10.14
C PHE A 219 -0.03 -27.22 -11.15
N PHE A 220 0.84 -26.34 -10.64
CA PHE A 220 1.87 -25.67 -11.42
C PHE A 220 2.88 -26.63 -12.08
N LEU A 221 3.46 -27.57 -11.33
CA LEU A 221 4.43 -28.54 -11.84
C LEU A 221 3.80 -29.38 -12.95
N GLN A 222 2.54 -29.84 -12.75
CA GLN A 222 1.80 -30.59 -13.77
C GLN A 222 1.51 -29.77 -15.02
N ALA A 223 1.11 -28.50 -14.89
CA ALA A 223 0.82 -27.62 -16.03
C ALA A 223 2.10 -27.27 -16.82
N SER A 224 3.21 -26.98 -16.13
CA SER A 224 4.51 -26.70 -16.75
C SER A 224 5.14 -27.93 -17.39
N ILE A 225 5.04 -29.10 -16.78
CA ILE A 225 5.52 -30.36 -17.39
C ILE A 225 4.75 -30.66 -18.68
N LYS A 226 3.42 -30.46 -18.70
CA LYS A 226 2.61 -30.59 -19.92
C LYS A 226 3.06 -29.58 -21.00
N SER A 227 3.27 -28.32 -20.65
CA SER A 227 3.73 -27.29 -21.60
C SER A 227 5.14 -27.55 -22.14
N LYS A 228 6.08 -28.01 -21.31
CA LYS A 228 7.48 -28.28 -21.68
C LYS A 228 7.65 -29.58 -22.50
N MET A 229 6.75 -30.57 -22.34
CA MET A 229 6.74 -31.78 -23.19
C MET A 229 6.16 -31.53 -24.58
N PHE A 230 5.14 -30.68 -24.73
CA PHE A 230 4.53 -30.40 -26.04
C PHE A 230 5.20 -29.25 -26.81
N GLY A 231 6.09 -28.48 -26.18
CA GLY A 231 6.83 -27.37 -26.80
C GLY A 231 8.09 -27.72 -27.60
N LYS A 232 8.43 -29.02 -27.77
CA LYS A 232 9.56 -29.46 -28.64
C LYS A 232 9.14 -30.02 -30.01
N SER A 233 7.91 -29.79 -30.44
CA SER A 233 7.42 -30.24 -31.75
C SER A 233 6.92 -29.06 -32.60
N CYS A 234 7.80 -28.11 -32.92
CA CYS A 234 7.60 -27.18 -34.05
C CYS A 234 8.93 -26.54 -34.47
N GLN A 235 9.85 -27.38 -34.94
CA GLN A 235 10.83 -27.07 -35.99
C GLN A 235 11.16 -28.40 -36.65
N ILE A 236 10.46 -28.78 -37.74
CA ILE A 236 10.88 -28.75 -39.15
C ILE A 236 9.61 -28.82 -40.01
#